data_AF-A0A831KM78-F1
#
_entry.id   AF-A0A831KM78-F1
#
_cell.length_a   1.000
_cell.length_b   1.000
_cell.length_c   1.000
_cell.angle_alpha   90.00
_cell.angle_beta   90.00
_cell.angle_gamma   90.00
#
_symmetry.space_group_name_H-M   'P 1'
#
loop_
_entity.id
_entity.type
_entity.pdbx_description
1 polymer ?
#
loop_
_entity_poly.entity_id
_entity_poly.type
_entity_poly.pdbx_seq_one_letter_code
_entity_poly.pdbx_strand_id
1 'polypeptide(L)'
;SSLVADLLQLANSRKRKPMSLSGVFQKYQACCEFRRFQSKMEVKHVDLNVPFVYFPLHLQPELTTSSLGGEFADQLSAIERLRVLIPDNWEIYVKENPKQKYRQRGMYFYTRLARIPGTTLLSRNIDTYSLIEKAKFTAVISGSAGWETICGGKSVLVFGRPWYLSLPGVVRYREGVELKEIMEYKHDHSLLEKEFGKLYAKMPPGVIDPGYAELVKDYSDEKNSRLLRKFLVRVLEDE
;
A
#
# COMPACT_ATOMS: atom_id res chain seq x y z
N SER A 1 -15.38 -9.60 9.51
CA SER A 1 -16.24 -9.34 10.67
C SER A 1 -17.35 -10.36 10.66
N SER A 2 -17.59 -11.00 11.79
CA SER A 2 -18.76 -11.85 12.03
C SER A 2 -19.75 -11.04 12.86
N LEU A 3 -21.03 -11.06 12.49
CA LEU A 3 -22.11 -10.42 13.24
C LEU A 3 -22.11 -10.88 14.71
N VAL A 4 -21.86 -12.18 14.92
CA VAL A 4 -21.78 -12.80 16.25
C VAL A 4 -20.67 -12.17 17.09
N ALA A 5 -19.47 -12.00 16.52
CA ALA A 5 -18.35 -11.40 17.24
C ALA A 5 -18.63 -9.94 17.62
N ASP A 6 -19.29 -9.19 16.72
CA ASP A 6 -19.65 -7.79 16.97
C ASP A 6 -20.78 -7.66 18.02
N LEU A 7 -21.74 -8.60 18.04
CA LEU A 7 -22.79 -8.67 19.08
C LEU A 7 -22.24 -9.09 20.45
N LEU A 8 -21.31 -10.07 20.50
CA LEU A 8 -20.63 -10.45 21.75
C LEU A 8 -19.80 -9.29 22.30
N GLN A 9 -19.14 -8.52 21.43
CA GLN A 9 -18.40 -7.33 21.83
C GLN A 9 -19.33 -6.23 22.38
N LEU A 10 -20.51 -6.06 21.78
CA LEU A 10 -21.54 -5.16 22.28
C LEU A 10 -21.96 -5.52 23.71
N ALA A 11 -22.28 -6.80 23.93
CA ALA A 11 -22.69 -7.33 25.24
C ALA A 11 -21.60 -7.18 26.32
N ASN A 12 -20.32 -7.23 25.95
CA ASN A 12 -19.19 -7.18 26.87
C ASN A 12 -18.55 -5.77 27.04
N SER A 13 -19.09 -4.73 26.41
CA SER A 13 -18.44 -3.41 26.34
C SER A 13 -18.59 -2.56 27.61
N ARG A 14 -17.79 -2.83 28.65
CA ARG A 14 -17.78 -2.02 29.89
C ARG A 14 -16.96 -0.71 29.83
N LYS A 15 -16.12 -0.45 28.81
CA LYS A 15 -15.17 0.70 28.82
C LYS A 15 -14.79 1.37 27.48
N ARG A 16 -15.47 1.10 26.35
CA ARG A 16 -15.24 1.80 25.07
C ARG A 16 -16.56 2.35 24.55
N LYS A 17 -16.58 3.50 23.85
CA LYS A 17 -17.80 4.05 23.21
C LYS A 17 -18.54 2.90 22.52
N PRO A 18 -19.68 2.43 23.07
CA PRO A 18 -20.31 1.23 22.56
C PRO A 18 -20.91 1.56 21.19
N MET A 19 -20.71 0.69 20.20
CA MET A 19 -21.51 0.76 18.98
C MET A 19 -22.97 0.51 19.38
N SER A 20 -23.94 1.21 18.81
CA SER A 20 -25.34 0.82 19.00
C SER A 20 -25.63 -0.52 18.32
N LEU A 21 -26.72 -1.20 18.70
CA LEU A 21 -27.19 -2.39 18.00
C LEU A 21 -27.39 -2.10 16.49
N SER A 22 -27.98 -0.94 16.17
CA SER A 22 -28.11 -0.46 14.79
C SER A 22 -26.76 -0.30 14.09
N GLY A 23 -25.72 0.20 14.80
CA GLY A 23 -24.36 0.31 14.28
C GLY A 23 -23.71 -1.04 13.98
N VAL A 24 -24.00 -2.07 14.78
CA VAL A 24 -23.54 -3.45 14.53
C VAL A 24 -24.16 -3.99 13.24
N PHE A 25 -25.47 -3.83 13.05
CA PHE A 25 -26.14 -4.25 11.82
C PHE A 25 -25.67 -3.46 10.60
N GLN A 26 -25.52 -2.15 10.71
CA GLN A 26 -25.00 -1.30 9.64
C GLN A 26 -23.58 -1.73 9.22
N LYS A 27 -22.70 -1.97 10.20
CA LYS A 27 -21.34 -2.49 9.97
C LYS A 27 -21.38 -3.84 9.25
N TYR A 28 -22.27 -4.74 9.67
CA TYR A 28 -22.40 -6.06 9.07
C TYR A 28 -22.90 -5.99 7.62
N GLN A 29 -23.95 -5.20 7.36
CA GLN A 29 -24.48 -4.94 6.02
C GLN A 29 -23.38 -4.39 5.11
N ALA A 30 -22.65 -3.36 5.55
CA ALA A 30 -21.56 -2.79 4.78
C ALA A 30 -20.44 -3.81 4.48
N CYS A 31 -20.12 -4.69 5.43
CA CYS A 31 -19.18 -5.80 5.18
C CYS A 31 -19.70 -6.78 4.12
N CYS A 32 -20.99 -7.11 4.14
CA CYS A 32 -21.61 -8.00 3.17
C CYS A 32 -21.61 -7.37 1.77
N GLU A 33 -22.00 -6.12 1.67
CA GLU A 33 -21.97 -5.35 0.41
C GLU A 33 -20.57 -5.27 -0.16
N PHE A 34 -19.59 -4.89 0.65
CA PHE A 34 -18.18 -4.86 0.26
C PHE A 34 -17.73 -6.18 -0.36
N ARG A 35 -17.93 -7.29 0.35
CA ARG A 35 -17.56 -8.62 -0.14
C ARG A 35 -18.29 -8.96 -1.44
N ARG A 36 -19.58 -8.64 -1.53
CA ARG A 36 -20.40 -8.91 -2.72
C ARG A 36 -19.92 -8.13 -3.94
N PHE A 37 -19.62 -6.84 -3.78
CA PHE A 37 -19.13 -6.01 -4.89
C PHE A 37 -17.73 -6.45 -5.32
N GLN A 38 -16.85 -6.71 -4.35
CA GLN A 38 -15.52 -7.21 -4.64
C GLN A 38 -15.58 -8.56 -5.38
N SER A 39 -16.30 -9.55 -4.84
CA SER A 39 -16.39 -10.90 -5.41
C SER A 39 -17.04 -10.92 -6.79
N LYS A 40 -17.94 -9.96 -7.07
CA LYS A 40 -18.62 -9.83 -8.37
C LYS A 40 -17.68 -9.25 -9.44
N MET A 41 -16.79 -8.34 -9.04
CA MET A 41 -15.93 -7.61 -9.97
C MET A 41 -14.53 -8.24 -10.12
N GLU A 42 -14.08 -9.03 -9.14
CA GLU A 42 -12.75 -9.61 -9.18
C GLU A 42 -12.62 -10.74 -10.20
N VAL A 43 -11.48 -10.77 -10.88
CA VAL A 43 -11.08 -11.83 -11.79
C VAL A 43 -10.11 -12.78 -11.08
N LYS A 44 -10.40 -14.08 -11.14
CA LYS A 44 -9.61 -15.13 -10.46
C LYS A 44 -8.46 -15.69 -11.29
N HIS A 45 -8.61 -15.67 -12.61
CA HIS A 45 -7.62 -16.15 -13.57
C HIS A 45 -7.36 -15.06 -14.59
N VAL A 46 -6.09 -14.69 -14.76
CA VAL A 46 -5.67 -13.61 -15.64
C VAL A 46 -4.44 -14.08 -16.42
N ASP A 47 -4.32 -13.62 -17.66
CA ASP A 47 -3.12 -13.85 -18.45
C ASP A 47 -2.02 -12.89 -18.00
N LEU A 48 -0.86 -13.43 -17.62
CA LEU A 48 0.29 -12.62 -17.21
C LEU A 48 1.34 -12.48 -18.34
N ASN A 49 1.04 -12.98 -19.54
CA ASN A 49 1.93 -12.89 -20.71
C ASN A 49 1.64 -11.68 -21.60
N VAL A 50 0.58 -10.92 -21.31
CA VAL A 50 0.30 -9.63 -21.95
C VAL A 50 1.11 -8.51 -21.28
N PRO A 51 1.37 -7.37 -21.93
CA PRO A 51 1.98 -6.23 -21.26
C PRO A 51 1.00 -5.62 -20.26
N PHE A 52 1.42 -5.48 -19.00
CA PHE A 52 0.57 -4.88 -17.96
C PHE A 52 1.38 -4.08 -16.93
N VAL A 53 0.69 -3.19 -16.22
CA VAL A 53 1.19 -2.51 -15.01
C VAL A 53 0.44 -3.05 -13.80
N TYR A 54 1.17 -3.36 -12.74
CA TYR A 54 0.57 -3.79 -11.47
C TYR A 54 0.28 -2.58 -10.58
N PHE A 55 -0.95 -2.46 -10.07
CA PHE A 55 -1.35 -1.42 -9.12
C PHE A 55 -1.97 -2.04 -7.85
N PRO A 56 -1.20 -2.16 -6.75
CA PRO A 56 -1.75 -2.57 -5.46
C PRO A 56 -2.53 -1.41 -4.82
N LEU A 57 -3.77 -1.69 -4.43
CA LEU A 57 -4.59 -0.78 -3.66
C LEU A 57 -4.10 -0.76 -2.20
N HIS A 58 -4.12 0.42 -1.59
CA HIS A 58 -3.75 0.63 -0.19
C HIS A 58 -4.95 0.38 0.72
N LEU A 59 -4.65 -0.05 1.96
CA LEU A 59 -5.65 -0.12 3.00
C LEU A 59 -6.13 1.31 3.33
N GLN A 60 -7.43 1.46 3.50
CA GLN A 60 -8.10 2.71 3.82
C GLN A 60 -9.18 2.48 4.89
N PRO A 61 -9.27 3.35 5.92
CA PRO A 61 -8.46 4.55 6.16
C PRO A 61 -7.10 4.22 6.80
N GLU A 62 -5.99 4.48 6.10
CA GLU A 62 -4.64 4.49 6.67
C GLU A 62 -4.05 5.91 6.59
N LEU A 63 -3.22 6.25 7.58
CA LEU A 63 -2.45 7.49 7.64
C LEU A 63 -1.52 7.64 6.43
N THR A 64 -0.90 6.54 5.99
CA THR A 64 0.01 6.47 4.84
C THR A 64 -0.66 6.90 3.54
N THR A 65 -1.89 6.44 3.26
CA THR A 65 -2.62 6.84 2.04
C THR A 65 -3.19 8.26 2.14
N SER A 66 -3.65 8.67 3.34
CA SER A 66 -4.36 9.96 3.51
C SER A 66 -3.43 11.17 3.69
N SER A 67 -2.21 10.97 4.20
CA SER A 67 -1.22 12.04 4.40
C SER A 67 -0.06 12.00 3.41
N LEU A 68 0.49 10.81 3.09
CA LEU A 68 1.59 10.68 2.12
C LEU A 68 1.10 10.53 0.68
N GLY A 69 -0.18 10.22 0.46
CA GLY A 69 -0.79 10.13 -0.86
C GLY A 69 -1.09 11.50 -1.51
N GLY A 70 -1.11 12.58 -0.73
CA GLY A 70 -1.39 13.93 -1.24
C GLY A 70 -2.70 14.00 -2.03
N GLU A 71 -2.63 14.49 -3.27
CA GLU A 71 -3.78 14.56 -4.19
C GLU A 71 -4.35 13.19 -4.60
N PHE A 72 -3.59 12.11 -4.39
CA PHE A 72 -3.98 10.74 -4.71
C PHE A 72 -4.55 9.97 -3.51
N ALA A 73 -5.02 10.68 -2.48
CA ALA A 73 -5.83 10.05 -1.42
C ALA A 73 -7.04 9.30 -2.01
N ASP A 74 -7.60 9.81 -3.11
CA ASP A 74 -8.44 9.04 -4.01
C ASP A 74 -7.56 8.16 -4.91
N GLN A 75 -7.47 6.88 -4.57
CA GLN A 75 -6.60 5.94 -5.27
C GLN A 75 -7.00 5.73 -6.73
N LEU A 76 -8.27 5.94 -7.09
CA LEU A 76 -8.73 5.78 -8.47
C LEU A 76 -8.21 6.90 -9.37
N SER A 77 -8.00 8.10 -8.82
CA SER A 77 -7.38 9.18 -9.57
C SER A 77 -5.94 8.85 -9.98
N ALA A 78 -5.17 8.12 -9.16
CA ALA A 78 -3.86 7.64 -9.56
C ALA A 78 -3.93 6.62 -10.72
N ILE A 79 -4.93 5.72 -10.68
CA ILE A 79 -5.15 4.73 -11.74
C ILE A 79 -5.58 5.42 -13.04
N GLU A 80 -6.41 6.45 -12.97
CA GLU A 80 -6.81 7.25 -14.13
C GLU A 80 -5.61 7.99 -14.75
N ARG A 81 -4.74 8.60 -13.93
CA ARG A 81 -3.49 9.22 -14.41
C ARG A 81 -2.53 8.20 -15.00
N LEU A 82 -2.43 7.02 -14.39
CA LEU A 82 -1.65 5.91 -14.94
C LEU A 82 -2.19 5.48 -16.30
N ARG A 83 -3.51 5.35 -16.45
CA ARG A 83 -4.13 4.93 -17.71
C ARG A 83 -3.80 5.87 -18.87
N VAL A 84 -3.75 7.18 -18.62
CA VAL A 84 -3.34 8.19 -19.61
C VAL A 84 -1.86 8.06 -19.99
N LEU A 85 -1.01 7.65 -19.05
CA LEU A 85 0.44 7.54 -19.24
C LEU A 85 0.86 6.32 -20.07
N ILE A 86 0.12 5.21 -19.99
CA ILE A 86 0.53 3.92 -20.56
C ILE A 86 -0.21 3.58 -21.87
N PRO A 87 0.41 2.82 -22.79
CA PRO A 87 -0.19 2.51 -24.11
C PRO A 87 -1.51 1.75 -23.99
N ASP A 88 -2.47 2.03 -24.88
CA ASP A 88 -3.82 1.44 -24.84
C ASP A 88 -3.84 -0.09 -24.89
N ASN A 89 -2.81 -0.71 -25.47
CA ASN A 89 -2.66 -2.17 -25.54
C ASN A 89 -2.05 -2.79 -24.27
N TRP A 90 -1.78 -2.00 -23.23
CA TRP A 90 -1.32 -2.49 -21.93
C TRP A 90 -2.49 -2.54 -20.95
N GLU A 91 -2.52 -3.58 -20.12
CA GLU A 91 -3.49 -3.72 -19.03
C GLU A 91 -3.04 -3.06 -17.73
N ILE A 92 -3.98 -2.68 -16.87
CA ILE A 92 -3.74 -2.29 -15.48
C ILE A 92 -4.35 -3.35 -14.58
N TYR A 93 -3.50 -4.12 -13.91
CA TYR A 93 -3.91 -5.14 -12.97
C TYR A 93 -3.94 -4.57 -11.57
N VAL A 94 -5.15 -4.42 -11.05
CA VAL A 94 -5.42 -3.78 -9.77
C VAL A 94 -5.73 -4.85 -8.74
N LYS A 95 -5.01 -4.88 -7.62
CA LYS A 95 -5.24 -5.89 -6.57
C LYS A 95 -5.61 -5.22 -5.26
N GLU A 96 -6.68 -5.68 -4.64
CA GLU A 96 -7.16 -5.16 -3.36
C GLU A 96 -6.23 -5.53 -2.19
N ASN A 97 -6.07 -4.64 -1.21
CA ASN A 97 -5.29 -4.96 -0.02
C ASN A 97 -5.97 -6.10 0.78
N PRO A 98 -5.23 -7.12 1.23
CA PRO A 98 -5.81 -8.25 1.97
C PRO A 98 -6.52 -7.83 3.27
N LYS A 99 -6.07 -6.74 3.91
CA LYS A 99 -6.64 -6.20 5.14
C LYS A 99 -7.84 -5.26 4.90
N GLN A 100 -8.11 -4.89 3.65
CA GLN A 100 -9.19 -3.95 3.30
C GLN A 100 -10.57 -4.54 3.62
N LYS A 101 -11.42 -3.67 4.19
CA LYS A 101 -12.82 -3.93 4.52
C LYS A 101 -13.72 -2.90 3.83
N TYR A 102 -14.97 -2.78 4.26
CA TYR A 102 -15.97 -1.89 3.66
C TYR A 102 -15.66 -0.39 3.73
N ARG A 103 -14.81 0.06 4.65
CA ARG A 103 -14.54 1.50 4.83
C ARG A 103 -13.81 2.04 3.61
N GLN A 104 -14.32 3.15 3.06
CA GLN A 104 -13.81 3.79 1.83
C GLN A 104 -13.78 2.86 0.59
N ARG A 105 -14.48 1.71 0.64
CA ARG A 105 -14.62 0.75 -0.45
C ARG A 105 -16.07 0.36 -0.64
N GLY A 106 -16.84 1.32 -1.15
CA GLY A 106 -18.26 1.13 -1.47
C GLY A 106 -18.49 0.69 -2.91
N MET A 107 -19.76 0.53 -3.26
CA MET A 107 -20.21 0.26 -4.63
C MET A 107 -19.59 1.21 -5.65
N TYR A 108 -19.68 2.52 -5.39
CA TYR A 108 -19.23 3.55 -6.33
C TYR A 108 -17.72 3.49 -6.61
N PHE A 109 -16.93 3.02 -5.65
CA PHE A 109 -15.50 2.80 -5.85
C PHE A 109 -15.28 1.74 -6.94
N TYR A 110 -15.87 0.56 -6.77
CA TYR A 110 -15.70 -0.54 -7.72
C TYR A 110 -16.37 -0.27 -9.07
N THR A 111 -17.50 0.44 -9.07
CA THR A 111 -18.15 0.87 -10.31
C THR A 111 -17.30 1.86 -11.10
N ARG A 112 -16.63 2.81 -10.42
CA ARG A 112 -15.70 3.72 -11.09
C ARG A 112 -14.45 2.99 -11.58
N LEU A 113 -13.86 2.12 -10.75
CA LEU A 113 -12.72 1.30 -11.14
C LEU A 113 -13.00 0.51 -12.43
N ALA A 114 -14.16 -0.15 -12.51
CA ALA A 114 -14.56 -0.94 -13.67
C ALA A 114 -14.84 -0.11 -14.94
N ARG A 115 -14.96 1.21 -14.82
CA ARG A 115 -15.14 2.12 -15.96
C ARG A 115 -13.83 2.68 -16.50
N ILE A 116 -12.70 2.44 -15.82
CA ILE A 116 -11.38 2.83 -16.32
C ILE A 116 -10.99 1.80 -17.42
N PRO A 117 -10.71 2.22 -18.66
CA PRO A 117 -10.37 1.29 -19.74
C PRO A 117 -9.14 0.44 -19.43
N GLY A 118 -9.11 -0.80 -19.93
CA GLY A 118 -7.97 -1.72 -19.76
C GLY A 118 -7.56 -1.90 -18.30
N THR A 119 -8.52 -1.90 -17.37
CA THR A 119 -8.28 -2.05 -15.93
C THR A 119 -9.06 -3.24 -15.40
N THR A 120 -8.36 -4.17 -14.75
CA THR A 120 -8.94 -5.40 -14.21
C THR A 120 -8.69 -5.50 -12.71
N LEU A 121 -9.75 -5.65 -11.92
CA LEU A 121 -9.66 -5.97 -10.50
C LEU A 121 -9.32 -7.46 -10.34
N LEU A 122 -8.18 -7.76 -9.74
CA LEU A 122 -7.71 -9.12 -9.47
C LEU A 122 -8.21 -9.63 -8.13
N SER A 123 -8.46 -10.94 -8.07
CA SER A 123 -8.72 -11.63 -6.81
C SER A 123 -7.52 -11.51 -5.87
N ARG A 124 -7.80 -11.39 -4.56
CA ARG A 124 -6.75 -11.28 -3.53
C ARG A 124 -5.82 -12.48 -3.46
N ASN A 125 -6.28 -13.62 -3.97
CA ASN A 125 -5.57 -14.90 -3.92
C ASN A 125 -4.51 -15.06 -5.02
N ILE A 126 -4.51 -14.19 -6.04
CA ILE A 126 -3.45 -14.21 -7.06
C ILE A 126 -2.12 -13.85 -6.40
N ASP A 127 -1.04 -14.54 -6.72
CA ASP A 127 0.26 -14.29 -6.08
C ASP A 127 0.80 -12.88 -6.42
N THR A 128 1.22 -12.14 -5.39
CA THR A 128 1.73 -10.76 -5.57
C THR A 128 3.10 -10.75 -6.24
N TYR A 129 3.97 -11.72 -5.92
CA TYR A 129 5.33 -11.75 -6.46
C TYR A 129 5.32 -12.05 -7.96
N SER A 130 4.46 -12.97 -8.40
CA SER A 130 4.22 -13.25 -9.82
C SER A 130 3.75 -12.01 -10.59
N LEU A 131 2.91 -11.16 -9.97
CA LEU A 131 2.48 -9.90 -10.58
C LEU A 131 3.64 -8.92 -10.71
N ILE A 132 4.42 -8.73 -9.66
CA ILE A 132 5.60 -7.85 -9.67
C ILE A 132 6.59 -8.36 -10.74
N GLU A 133 6.92 -9.65 -10.73
CA GLU A 133 7.88 -10.30 -11.62
C GLU A 133 7.47 -10.25 -13.10
N LYS A 134 6.18 -10.19 -13.43
CA LYS A 134 5.72 -10.15 -14.82
C LYS A 134 5.29 -8.77 -15.32
N ALA A 135 4.93 -7.85 -14.43
CA ALA A 135 4.53 -6.49 -14.80
C ALA A 135 5.64 -5.74 -15.54
N LYS A 136 5.30 -4.79 -16.43
CA LYS A 136 6.28 -3.88 -17.02
C LYS A 136 6.92 -2.99 -15.96
N PHE A 137 6.11 -2.50 -15.02
CA PHE A 137 6.53 -1.86 -13.79
C PHE A 137 5.36 -1.94 -12.79
N THR A 138 5.63 -1.62 -11.52
CA THR A 138 4.57 -1.46 -10.51
C THR A 138 4.27 0.02 -10.33
N ALA A 139 3.01 0.39 -10.22
CA ALA A 139 2.58 1.74 -9.90
C ALA A 139 1.95 1.76 -8.51
N VAL A 140 2.45 2.62 -7.61
CA VAL A 140 1.99 2.69 -6.21
C VAL A 140 1.76 4.12 -5.78
N ILE A 141 0.97 4.30 -4.72
CA ILE A 141 0.89 5.58 -4.02
C ILE A 141 2.04 5.66 -3.00
N SER A 142 2.04 4.79 -1.99
CA SER A 142 3.07 4.78 -0.95
C SER A 142 3.32 3.43 -0.27
N GLY A 143 2.78 2.33 -0.81
CA GLY A 143 2.77 1.02 -0.12
C GLY A 143 4.06 0.23 -0.29
N SER A 144 4.23 -0.82 0.52
CA SER A 144 5.45 -1.67 0.53
C SER A 144 5.75 -2.34 -0.80
N ALA A 145 4.73 -2.60 -1.62
CA ALA A 145 4.89 -3.22 -2.94
C ALA A 145 5.86 -2.46 -3.86
N GLY A 146 6.01 -1.14 -3.69
CA GLY A 146 7.03 -0.38 -4.43
C GLY A 146 8.45 -0.71 -4.00
N TRP A 147 8.68 -0.90 -2.69
CA TRP A 147 9.95 -1.41 -2.15
C TRP A 147 10.24 -2.84 -2.63
N GLU A 148 9.25 -3.72 -2.55
CA GLU A 148 9.34 -5.10 -3.06
C GLU A 148 9.70 -5.12 -4.56
N THR A 149 9.14 -4.20 -5.34
CA THR A 149 9.40 -4.07 -6.79
C THR A 149 10.84 -3.67 -7.08
N ILE A 150 11.38 -2.63 -6.43
CA ILE A 150 12.76 -2.21 -6.68
C ILE A 150 13.79 -3.24 -6.19
N CYS A 151 13.50 -3.92 -5.08
CA CYS A 151 14.29 -5.06 -4.62
C CYS A 151 14.25 -6.24 -5.59
N GLY A 152 13.13 -6.42 -6.30
CA GLY A 152 12.98 -7.39 -7.38
C GLY A 152 13.62 -6.98 -8.72
N GLY A 153 14.39 -5.89 -8.75
CA GLY A 153 15.08 -5.44 -9.96
C GLY A 153 14.12 -4.87 -11.01
N LYS A 154 13.05 -4.18 -10.56
CA LYS A 154 12.08 -3.51 -11.43
C LYS A 154 11.80 -2.09 -11.04
N SER A 155 11.44 -1.26 -12.02
CA SER A 155 11.09 0.13 -11.79
C SER A 155 9.73 0.23 -11.11
N VAL A 156 9.56 1.29 -10.32
CA VAL A 156 8.28 1.63 -9.71
C VAL A 156 7.93 3.09 -10.02
N LEU A 157 6.69 3.33 -10.46
CA LEU A 157 6.11 4.65 -10.52
C LEU A 157 5.41 4.95 -9.19
N VAL A 158 5.72 6.09 -8.58
CA VAL A 158 5.22 6.46 -7.26
C VAL A 158 4.44 7.77 -7.33
N PHE A 159 3.17 7.72 -6.93
CA PHE A 159 2.27 8.88 -6.90
C PHE A 159 2.37 9.69 -5.60
N GLY A 160 2.67 9.02 -4.47
CA GLY A 160 2.78 9.66 -3.15
C GLY A 160 4.22 9.95 -2.74
N ARG A 161 4.46 9.93 -1.42
CA ARG A 161 5.78 10.16 -0.81
C ARG A 161 6.17 9.03 0.17
N PRO A 162 6.46 7.81 -0.33
CA PRO A 162 6.99 6.74 0.50
C PRO A 162 8.40 7.06 1.00
N TRP A 163 8.83 6.39 2.06
CA TRP A 163 10.16 6.55 2.65
C TRP A 163 11.30 6.17 1.67
N TYR A 164 11.03 5.31 0.69
CA TYR A 164 11.99 4.85 -0.31
C TYR A 164 12.04 5.73 -1.57
N LEU A 165 11.37 6.89 -1.58
CA LEU A 165 11.23 7.74 -2.78
C LEU A 165 12.55 8.13 -3.45
N SER A 166 13.63 8.28 -2.68
CA SER A 166 14.95 8.67 -3.18
C SER A 166 15.81 7.50 -3.66
N LEU A 167 15.30 6.27 -3.61
CA LEU A 167 16.09 5.10 -3.95
C LEU A 167 16.14 4.86 -5.47
N PRO A 168 17.24 4.27 -5.97
CA PRO A 168 17.37 3.94 -7.39
C PRO A 168 16.23 3.02 -7.87
N GLY A 169 15.71 3.26 -9.08
CA GLY A 169 14.57 2.53 -9.66
C GLY A 169 13.19 3.07 -9.28
N VAL A 170 13.14 4.13 -8.47
CA VAL A 170 11.91 4.82 -8.12
C VAL A 170 11.74 6.06 -8.98
N VAL A 171 10.64 6.12 -9.73
CA VAL A 171 10.25 7.30 -10.52
C VAL A 171 9.04 7.95 -9.86
N ARG A 172 9.16 9.24 -9.55
CA ARG A 172 8.04 10.00 -8.99
C ARG A 172 7.11 10.50 -10.10
N TYR A 173 5.82 10.26 -9.94
CA TYR A 173 4.80 10.84 -10.80
C TYR A 173 4.79 12.36 -10.69
N ARG A 174 4.69 13.01 -11.85
CA ARG A 174 4.46 14.43 -12.05
C ARG A 174 3.74 14.60 -13.38
N GLU A 175 2.99 15.68 -13.54
CA GLU A 175 2.39 15.99 -14.84
C GLU A 175 3.49 16.08 -15.91
N GLY A 176 3.27 15.42 -17.05
CA GLY A 176 4.26 15.32 -18.12
C GLY A 176 5.39 14.29 -17.90
N VAL A 177 5.33 13.44 -16.86
CA VAL A 177 6.23 12.28 -16.77
C VAL A 177 6.07 11.40 -18.01
N GLU A 178 7.18 10.95 -18.59
CA GLU A 178 7.16 10.09 -19.77
C GLU A 178 7.39 8.63 -19.40
N LEU A 179 6.71 7.72 -20.11
CA LEU A 179 6.85 6.27 -19.89
C LEU A 179 8.31 5.80 -20.00
N LYS A 180 9.10 6.41 -20.89
CA LYS A 180 10.52 6.08 -21.08
C LYS A 180 11.35 6.29 -19.80
N GLU A 181 11.02 7.30 -18.97
CA GLU A 181 11.70 7.55 -17.70
C GLU A 181 11.57 6.35 -16.74
N ILE A 182 10.47 5.60 -16.85
CA ILE A 182 10.18 4.44 -16.02
C ILE A 182 10.83 3.19 -16.62
N MET A 183 10.71 3.01 -17.93
CA MET A 183 11.07 1.78 -18.64
C MET A 183 12.57 1.68 -18.96
N GLU A 184 13.28 2.79 -19.14
CA GLU A 184 14.69 2.79 -19.54
C GLU A 184 15.66 2.70 -18.36
N TYR A 185 15.14 2.79 -17.12
CA TYR A 185 15.97 2.64 -15.93
C TYR A 185 16.61 1.26 -15.89
N LYS A 186 17.95 1.23 -15.83
CA LYS A 186 18.74 0.00 -15.72
C LYS A 186 18.97 -0.33 -14.26
N HIS A 187 18.53 -1.51 -13.84
CA HIS A 187 18.67 -1.96 -12.46
C HIS A 187 20.11 -2.30 -12.12
N ASP A 188 20.62 -1.64 -11.09
CA ASP A 188 21.90 -1.92 -10.44
C ASP A 188 21.62 -2.20 -8.95
N HIS A 189 21.68 -3.48 -8.57
CA HIS A 189 21.45 -3.91 -7.20
C HIS A 189 22.50 -3.38 -6.23
N SER A 190 23.76 -3.26 -6.67
CA SER A 190 24.84 -2.73 -5.82
C SER A 190 24.64 -1.25 -5.54
N LEU A 191 24.16 -0.48 -6.53
CA LEU A 191 23.78 0.92 -6.31
C LEU A 191 22.59 1.04 -5.36
N LEU A 192 21.56 0.20 -5.53
CA LEU A 192 20.38 0.19 -4.64
C LEU A 192 20.80 -0.11 -3.20
N GLU A 193 21.62 -1.15 -2.98
CA GLU A 193 22.12 -1.52 -1.66
C GLU A 193 22.94 -0.40 -1.02
N LYS A 194 23.81 0.26 -1.79
CA LYS A 194 24.60 1.40 -1.33
C LYS A 194 23.73 2.58 -0.91
N GLU A 195 22.76 2.99 -1.73
CA GLU A 195 21.87 4.11 -1.41
C GLU A 195 20.91 3.77 -0.26
N PHE A 196 20.42 2.53 -0.20
CA PHE A 196 19.67 2.05 0.95
C PHE A 196 20.51 2.08 2.22
N GLY A 197 21.77 1.65 2.18
CA GLY A 197 22.69 1.72 3.33
C GLY A 197 22.87 3.15 3.86
N LYS A 198 22.98 4.14 2.97
CA LYS A 198 23.01 5.57 3.37
C LYS A 198 21.71 6.02 4.03
N LEU A 199 20.56 5.58 3.53
CA LEU A 199 19.25 5.91 4.10
C LEU A 199 19.08 5.24 5.46
N TYR A 200 19.42 3.95 5.55
CA TYR A 200 19.37 3.15 6.77
C TYR A 200 20.28 3.70 7.87
N ALA A 201 21.48 4.18 7.52
CA ALA A 201 22.40 4.81 8.47
C ALA A 201 21.84 6.08 9.14
N LYS A 202 20.79 6.70 8.58
CA LYS A 202 20.09 7.84 9.19
C LYS A 202 19.02 7.39 10.19
N MET A 203 18.64 6.12 10.20
CA MET A 203 17.63 5.58 11.11
C MET A 203 18.30 5.23 12.45
N PRO A 204 17.87 5.87 13.56
CA PRO A 204 18.43 5.57 14.88
C PRO A 204 18.04 4.14 15.32
N PRO A 205 18.89 3.44 16.08
CA PRO A 205 18.49 2.20 16.72
C PRO A 205 17.47 2.47 17.83
N GLY A 206 16.45 1.61 17.93
CA GLY A 206 15.45 1.68 18.98
C GLY A 206 14.12 1.05 18.56
N VAL A 207 13.38 0.53 19.53
CA VAL A 207 12.05 -0.05 19.36
C VAL A 207 11.02 0.93 19.90
N ILE A 208 10.16 1.43 19.03
CA ILE A 208 9.09 2.39 19.40
C ILE A 208 7.76 1.65 19.59
N ASP A 209 7.51 0.60 18.83
CA ASP A 209 6.35 -0.26 18.98
C ASP A 209 6.75 -1.53 19.76
N PRO A 210 6.19 -1.76 20.96
CA PRO A 210 6.50 -2.92 21.79
C PRO A 210 6.33 -4.26 21.08
N GLY A 211 5.45 -4.34 20.07
CA GLY A 211 5.25 -5.55 19.27
C GLY A 211 6.50 -5.97 18.47
N TYR A 212 7.48 -5.09 18.29
CA TYR A 212 8.74 -5.40 17.61
C TYR A 212 9.90 -5.72 18.56
N ALA A 213 9.69 -5.71 19.88
CA ALA A 213 10.74 -6.02 20.85
C ALA A 213 11.34 -7.42 20.63
N GLU A 214 10.52 -8.40 20.26
CA GLU A 214 10.93 -9.78 20.00
C GLU A 214 11.88 -9.91 18.79
N LEU A 215 11.87 -8.94 17.88
CA LEU A 215 12.77 -8.92 16.72
C LEU A 215 14.18 -8.43 17.07
N VAL A 216 14.35 -7.84 18.26
CA VAL A 216 15.62 -7.26 18.69
C VAL A 216 16.33 -8.23 19.63
N LYS A 217 17.47 -8.74 19.16
CA LYS A 217 18.35 -9.57 19.97
C LYS A 217 18.81 -8.81 21.23
N ASP A 218 18.74 -9.48 22.38
CA ASP A 218 19.15 -8.93 23.69
C ASP A 218 18.42 -7.62 24.04
N TYR A 219 17.12 -7.55 23.72
CA TYR A 219 16.27 -6.42 24.06
C TYR A 219 16.12 -6.26 25.58
N SER A 220 16.24 -5.02 26.06
CA SER A 220 15.80 -4.64 27.40
C SER A 220 15.21 -3.23 27.36
N ASP A 221 14.16 -2.98 28.15
CA ASP A 221 13.51 -1.68 28.21
C ASP A 221 14.49 -0.58 28.62
N GLU A 222 15.41 -0.89 29.53
CA GLU A 222 16.43 0.06 29.98
C GLU A 222 17.40 0.45 28.85
N LYS A 223 17.90 -0.54 28.09
CA LYS A 223 18.81 -0.29 26.95
C LYS A 223 18.07 0.47 25.84
N ASN A 224 16.85 0.06 25.52
CA ASN A 224 16.03 0.71 24.51
C ASN A 224 15.71 2.16 24.88
N SER A 225 15.35 2.41 26.15
CA SER A 225 15.09 3.77 26.65
C SER A 225 16.30 4.68 26.52
N ARG A 226 17.52 4.17 26.79
CA ARG A 226 18.77 4.94 26.58
C ARG A 226 18.99 5.28 25.11
N LEU A 227 18.74 4.35 24.20
CA LEU A 227 18.87 4.56 22.75
C LEU A 227 17.88 5.61 22.24
N LEU A 228 16.60 5.48 22.60
CA LEU A 228 15.55 6.42 22.21
C LEU A 228 15.80 7.81 22.81
N ARG A 229 16.22 7.90 24.08
CA ARG A 229 16.58 9.19 24.70
C ARG A 229 17.72 9.87 23.94
N LYS A 230 18.79 9.14 23.60
CA LYS A 230 19.91 9.69 22.83
C LYS A 230 19.45 10.23 21.46
N PHE A 231 18.56 9.51 20.79
CA PHE A 231 17.97 9.95 19.53
C PHE A 231 17.13 11.22 19.70
N LEU A 232 16.21 11.24 20.67
CA LEU A 232 15.33 12.40 20.91
C LEU A 232 16.12 13.65 21.28
N VAL A 233 17.13 13.52 22.15
CA VAL A 233 18.02 14.63 22.51
C VAL A 233 18.70 15.20 21.27
N ARG A 234 19.29 14.34 20.43
CA ARG A 234 19.91 14.78 19.17
C ARG A 234 18.93 15.53 18.26
N VAL A 235 17.71 15.00 18.08
CA VAL A 235 16.72 15.63 17.19
C VAL A 235 16.21 16.96 17.74
N LEU A 236 16.06 17.08 19.06
CA LEU A 236 15.52 18.28 19.71
C LEU A 236 16.57 19.36 19.97
N GLU A 237 17.87 19.01 20.01
CA GLU A 237 18.98 19.95 20.23
C GLU A 237 19.71 20.35 18.93
N ASP A 238 19.56 19.60 17.82
CA ASP A 238 20.06 19.96 16.49
C ASP A 238 19.08 20.88 15.69
N GLU A 239 18.00 21.38 16.32
CA GLU A 239 17.14 22.49 15.83
C GLU A 239 17.57 23.85 16.41
#